data_AF-A0A5S9RD52-F1
#
_entry.id   AF-A0A5S9RD52-F1
#
_cell.length_a   1.000
_cell.length_b   1.000
_cell.length_c   1.000
_cell.angle_alpha   90.00
_cell.angle_beta   90.00
_cell.angle_gamma   90.00
#
_symmetry.space_group_name_H-M   'P 1'
#
loop_
_entity.id
_entity.type
_entity.pdbx_description
1 polymer ?
#
loop_
_entity_poly.entity_id
_entity_poly.type
_entity_poly.pdbx_seq_one_letter_code
_entity_poly.pdbx_strand_id
1 'polypeptide(L)'
;MLAPEIDWTRAAVIGALAGGAFWAIAVFVLFSSQGAAAAWTAVGGVAVMMLAIGRFLYRRAASAERRCYGMGLILAPLTGVVPAAVFLLAGVTTEFGTSI
;
A
#
# COMPACT_ATOMS: atom_id res chain seq x y z
N MET A 1 -6.09 -2.33 31.89
CA MET A 1 -7.06 -1.83 30.89
C MET A 1 -6.86 -2.64 29.61
N LEU A 2 -7.79 -3.55 29.30
CA LEU A 2 -7.75 -4.26 28.02
C LEU A 2 -7.97 -3.20 26.93
N ALA A 3 -7.05 -3.13 25.98
CA ALA A 3 -7.13 -2.15 24.91
C ALA A 3 -8.43 -2.42 24.11
N PRO A 4 -9.20 -1.38 23.71
CA PRO A 4 -10.43 -1.57 22.96
C PRO A 4 -10.20 -2.50 21.77
N GLU A 5 -10.99 -3.59 21.69
CA GLU A 5 -10.84 -4.62 20.68
C GLU A 5 -11.11 -4.03 19.29
N ILE A 6 -10.24 -4.33 18.33
CA ILE A 6 -10.33 -3.78 16.97
C ILE A 6 -11.32 -4.60 16.17
N ASP A 7 -12.24 -3.91 15.50
CA ASP A 7 -13.03 -4.50 14.43
C ASP A 7 -12.16 -4.66 13.18
N TRP A 8 -11.66 -5.88 12.99
CA TRP A 8 -10.83 -6.25 11.86
C TRP A 8 -11.58 -6.26 10.53
N THR A 9 -12.88 -6.56 10.54
CA THR A 9 -13.72 -6.50 9.33
C THR A 9 -13.76 -5.07 8.81
N ARG A 10 -14.04 -4.11 9.70
CA ARG A 10 -14.05 -2.69 9.34
C ARG A 10 -12.70 -2.21 8.84
N ALA A 11 -11.61 -2.58 9.52
CA ALA A 11 -10.25 -2.24 9.10
C ALA A 11 -9.91 -2.82 7.71
N ALA A 12 -10.31 -4.07 7.45
CA ALA A 12 -10.09 -4.73 6.16
C ALA A 12 -10.88 -4.05 5.03
N VAL A 13 -12.15 -3.70 5.24
CA VAL A 13 -12.95 -2.98 4.24
C VAL A 13 -12.34 -1.62 3.93
N ILE A 14 -11.94 -0.85 4.96
CA ILE A 14 -11.25 0.43 4.77
C ILE A 14 -9.96 0.22 3.96
N GLY A 15 -9.16 -0.78 4.31
CA GLY A 15 -7.92 -1.11 3.61
C GLY A 15 -8.15 -1.55 2.18
N ALA A 16 -9.18 -2.34 1.89
CA ALA A 16 -9.52 -2.76 0.53
C ALA A 16 -9.93 -1.57 -0.35
N LEU A 17 -10.77 -0.67 0.17
CA LEU A 17 -11.21 0.52 -0.58
C LEU A 17 -10.07 1.51 -0.81
N ALA A 18 -9.32 1.85 0.25
CA ALA A 18 -8.18 2.75 0.15
C ALA A 18 -7.06 2.16 -0.69
N GLY A 19 -6.82 0.85 -0.56
CA GLY A 19 -5.84 0.11 -1.35
C GLY A 19 -6.23 0.04 -2.83
N GLY A 20 -7.50 -0.24 -3.14
CA GLY A 20 -8.00 -0.21 -4.51
C GLY A 20 -7.80 1.15 -5.17
N ALA A 21 -8.15 2.24 -4.47
CA ALA A 21 -7.92 3.60 -4.98
C ALA A 21 -6.42 3.90 -5.17
N PHE A 22 -5.58 3.58 -4.18
CA PHE A 22 -4.13 3.76 -4.26
C PHE A 22 -3.53 3.00 -5.46
N TRP A 23 -3.85 1.71 -5.60
CA TRP A 23 -3.29 0.89 -6.67
C TRP A 23 -3.83 1.27 -8.06
N ALA A 24 -5.08 1.71 -8.18
CA ALA A 24 -5.59 2.24 -9.44
C ALA A 24 -4.79 3.47 -9.91
N ILE A 25 -4.51 4.40 -8.99
CA ILE A 25 -3.69 5.58 -9.28
C ILE A 25 -2.24 5.16 -9.58
N ALA A 26 -1.66 4.26 -8.78
CA ALA A 26 -0.30 3.78 -8.97
C ALA A 26 -0.12 3.14 -10.35
N VAL A 27 -1.05 2.26 -10.76
CA VAL A 27 -1.06 1.65 -12.09
C VAL A 27 -1.12 2.73 -13.16
N PHE A 28 -2.05 3.68 -13.07
CA PHE A 28 -2.14 4.78 -14.04
C PHE A 28 -0.83 5.58 -14.16
N VAL A 29 -0.20 5.92 -13.02
CA VAL A 29 1.07 6.66 -12.98
C VAL A 29 2.22 5.85 -13.57
N LEU A 30 2.30 4.56 -13.25
CA LEU A 30 3.35 3.68 -13.78
C LEU A 30 3.19 3.47 -15.29
N PHE A 31 1.96 3.25 -15.78
CA PHE A 31 1.71 3.11 -17.21
C PHE A 31 1.99 4.41 -17.98
N SER A 32 1.52 5.56 -17.49
CA SER A 32 1.74 6.86 -18.16
C SER A 32 3.20 7.29 -18.17
N SER A 33 4.01 6.82 -17.22
CA SER A 33 5.44 7.07 -17.14
C SER A 33 6.31 5.98 -17.78
N GLN A 34 5.71 5.00 -18.46
CA GLN A 34 6.41 3.84 -19.04
C GLN A 34 7.28 3.10 -18.01
N GLY A 35 6.85 3.07 -16.74
CA GLY A 35 7.58 2.43 -15.66
C GLY A 35 8.87 3.13 -15.24
N ALA A 36 9.03 4.43 -15.53
CA ALA A 36 10.21 5.18 -15.14
C ALA A 36 10.54 5.02 -13.65
N ALA A 37 11.83 4.91 -13.30
CA ALA A 37 12.28 4.72 -11.92
C ALA A 37 11.71 5.78 -10.96
N ALA A 38 11.61 7.05 -11.41
CA ALA A 38 11.02 8.12 -10.63
C ALA A 38 9.55 7.84 -10.23
N ALA A 39 8.75 7.25 -11.12
CA ALA A 39 7.37 6.89 -10.83
C ALA A 39 7.27 5.76 -9.79
N TRP A 40 8.13 4.75 -9.91
CA TRP A 40 8.25 3.70 -8.88
C TRP A 40 8.67 4.27 -7.52
N THR A 41 9.63 5.20 -7.48
CA THR A 41 10.03 5.85 -6.22
C THR A 41 8.90 6.69 -5.62
N ALA A 42 8.10 7.36 -6.44
CA ALA A 42 6.95 8.13 -5.98
C ALA A 42 5.86 7.23 -5.40
N VAL A 43 5.48 6.16 -6.11
CA VAL A 43 4.50 5.17 -5.64
C VAL A 43 4.97 4.52 -4.34
N GLY A 44 6.23 4.09 -4.28
CA GLY A 44 6.85 3.53 -3.08
C GLY A 44 6.88 4.52 -1.91
N GLY A 45 7.21 5.79 -2.18
CA GLY A 45 7.20 6.86 -1.18
C GLY A 45 5.81 7.09 -0.59
N VAL A 46 4.77 7.13 -1.43
CA VAL A 46 3.37 7.25 -0.97
C VAL A 46 2.97 6.03 -0.14
N ALA A 47 3.33 4.82 -0.57
CA ALA A 47 3.06 3.60 0.21
C ALA A 47 3.71 3.67 1.61
N VAL A 48 4.98 4.06 1.69
CA VAL A 48 5.70 4.23 2.97
C VAL A 48 5.03 5.30 3.84
N MET A 49 4.59 6.41 3.25
CA MET A 49 3.87 7.46 3.97
C MET A 49 2.53 6.95 4.52
N MET A 50 1.78 6.15 3.76
CA MET A 50 0.54 5.52 4.24
C MET A 50 0.82 4.59 5.43
N LEU A 51 1.88 3.77 5.37
CA LEU A 51 2.30 2.92 6.49
C LEU A 51 2.66 3.73 7.73
N ALA A 52 3.45 4.81 7.56
CA ALA A 52 3.90 5.66 8.65
C ALA A 52 2.71 6.40 9.32
N ILE A 53 1.83 6.99 8.52
CA ILE A 53 0.63 7.68 9.00
C ILE A 53 -0.32 6.68 9.67
N GLY A 54 -0.55 5.52 9.06
CA GLY A 54 -1.42 4.49 9.60
C GLY A 54 -0.91 3.96 10.94
N ARG A 55 0.40 3.74 11.06
CA ARG A 55 1.05 3.38 12.31
C ARG A 55 0.96 4.48 13.35
N PHE A 56 1.16 5.73 12.96
CA PHE A 56 1.01 6.86 13.87
C PHE A 56 -0.42 6.98 14.42
N LEU A 57 -1.42 6.91 13.53
CA LEU A 57 -2.84 6.94 13.89
C LEU A 57 -3.21 5.78 14.82
N TYR A 58 -2.76 4.56 14.50
CA TYR A 58 -2.99 3.38 15.34
C TYR A 58 -2.45 3.58 16.76
N ARG A 59 -1.22 4.11 16.89
CA ARG A 59 -0.58 4.32 18.21
C ARG A 59 -1.20 5.45 19.01
N ARG A 60 -1.70 6.50 18.35
CA ARG A 60 -2.29 7.68 19.01
C ARG A 60 -3.80 7.58 19.21
N ALA A 61 -4.45 6.58 18.65
CA ALA A 61 -5.90 6.41 18.73
C ALA A 61 -6.35 6.00 20.15
N ALA A 62 -7.18 6.86 20.74
CA ALA A 62 -7.87 6.61 22.00
C ALA A 62 -9.09 5.69 21.86
N SER A 63 -9.66 5.56 20.65
CA SER A 63 -10.83 4.72 20.36
C SER A 63 -10.51 3.57 19.40
N ALA A 64 -11.23 2.45 19.55
CA ALA A 64 -11.13 1.29 18.64
C ALA A 64 -11.35 1.70 17.18
N GLU A 65 -12.33 2.57 16.94
CA GLU A 65 -12.68 3.01 15.59
C GLU A 65 -11.51 3.71 14.87
N ARG A 66 -10.80 4.60 15.57
CA ARG A 66 -9.61 5.29 15.01
C ARG A 66 -8.47 4.31 14.74
N ARG A 67 -8.35 3.24 15.53
CA ARG A 67 -7.37 2.18 15.27
C ARG A 67 -7.73 1.38 14.01
N CYS A 68 -9.02 1.16 13.73
CA CYS A 68 -9.46 0.54 12.48
C CYS A 68 -9.05 1.38 11.26
N TYR A 69 -9.18 2.71 11.31
CA TYR A 69 -8.70 3.58 10.22
C TYR A 69 -7.18 3.51 10.06
N GLY A 70 -6.42 3.56 11.16
CA GLY A 70 -4.97 3.43 11.11
C GLY A 70 -4.53 2.09 10.51
N MET A 71 -5.20 1.00 10.90
CA MET A 71 -4.90 -0.33 10.38
C MET A 71 -5.35 -0.52 8.93
N GLY A 72 -6.50 0.04 8.55
CA GLY A 72 -6.95 0.07 7.16
C GLY A 72 -5.96 0.80 6.26
N LEU A 73 -5.40 1.93 6.72
CA LEU A 73 -4.38 2.65 5.96
C LEU A 73 -3.06 1.86 5.82
N ILE A 74 -2.70 1.04 6.82
CA ILE A 74 -1.57 0.12 6.73
C ILE A 74 -1.85 -1.00 5.72
N LEU A 75 -3.06 -1.54 5.72
CA LEU A 75 -3.47 -2.61 4.81
C LEU A 75 -3.57 -2.14 3.35
N ALA A 76 -3.93 -0.88 3.12
CA ALA A 76 -4.12 -0.33 1.79
C ALA A 76 -2.96 -0.57 0.80
N PRO A 77 -1.70 -0.21 1.09
CA PRO A 77 -0.60 -0.53 0.19
C PRO A 77 -0.31 -2.04 0.12
N LEU A 78 -0.67 -2.83 1.15
CA LEU A 78 -0.39 -4.26 1.19
C LEU A 78 -1.34 -5.09 0.30
N THR A 79 -2.49 -4.56 -0.11
CA THR A 79 -3.48 -5.31 -0.93
C THR A 79 -2.96 -5.68 -2.31
N GLY A 80 -2.06 -4.87 -2.89
CA GLY A 80 -1.52 -5.05 -4.24
C GLY A 80 -0.01 -5.32 -4.28
N VAL A 81 0.63 -5.51 -3.12
CA VAL A 81 2.08 -5.76 -3.04
C VAL A 81 2.50 -7.02 -3.78
N VAL A 82 1.70 -8.09 -3.70
CA VAL A 82 2.03 -9.36 -4.36
C VAL A 82 2.03 -9.21 -5.89
N PRO A 83 0.95 -8.70 -6.53
CA PRO A 83 1.00 -8.39 -7.97
C PRO A 83 2.16 -7.46 -8.34
N ALA A 84 2.40 -6.38 -7.58
CA ALA A 84 3.47 -5.44 -7.87
C ALA A 84 4.86 -6.10 -7.83
N ALA A 85 5.10 -6.97 -6.84
CA ALA A 85 6.34 -7.74 -6.74
C ALA A 85 6.53 -8.69 -7.93
N VAL A 86 5.46 -9.36 -8.38
CA VAL A 86 5.50 -10.23 -9.57
C VAL A 86 5.86 -9.43 -10.82
N PHE A 87 5.24 -8.27 -11.03
CA PHE A 87 5.56 -7.41 -12.18
C PHE A 87 6.98 -6.85 -12.14
N LEU A 88 7.45 -6.43 -10.96
CA LEU A 88 8.83 -6.00 -10.77
C LEU A 88 9.83 -7.11 -11.09
N LEU A 89 9.62 -8.32 -10.57
CA LEU A 89 10.46 -9.47 -10.85
C LEU A 89 10.46 -9.84 -12.34
N ALA A 90 9.28 -9.82 -12.98
CA ALA A 90 9.18 -10.06 -14.41
C ALA A 90 9.97 -9.03 -15.23
N GLY A 91 9.83 -7.73 -14.92
CA GLY A 91 10.59 -6.66 -15.56
C GLY A 91 12.11 -6.84 -15.42
N VAL A 92 12.56 -7.14 -14.20
CA VAL A 92 13.96 -7.45 -13.92
C VAL A 92 14.44 -8.62 -14.78
N THR A 93 13.69 -9.73 -14.85
CA THR A 93 14.09 -10.88 -15.67
C THR A 93 14.16 -10.57 -17.17
N THR A 94 13.32 -9.66 -17.69
CA THR A 94 13.37 -9.26 -19.11
C THR A 94 14.57 -8.35 -19.44
N GLU A 95 14.97 -7.47 -18.53
CA GLU A 95 16.18 -6.64 -18.70
C GLU A 95 17.46 -7.50 -18.69
N PHE A 96 17.52 -8.50 -17.81
CA PHE A 96 18.66 -9.41 -17.74
C PHE A 96 18.65 -10.48 -18.84
N GLY A 97 17.49 -10.92 -19.30
CA GLY A 97 17.37 -11.93 -20.38
C GLY A 97 17.66 -11.40 -21.79
N THR A 98 17.66 -10.08 -21.99
CA THR A 98 17.98 -9.43 -23.27
C THR A 98 19.45 -8.99 -23.36
N SER A 99 20.23 -9.12 -22.28
CA SER A 99 21.66 -8.75 -22.20
C SER A 99 22.63 -9.93 -22.38
N ILE A 100 22.11 -11.10 -22.79
CA ILE A 100 22.83 -12.30 -23.24
C ILE A 100 22.51 -12.58 -24.71
#